data_AF-A0A940KSG8-F1
#
_entry.id   AF-A0A940KSG8-F1
#
_cell.length_a   1.000
_cell.length_b   1.000
_cell.length_c   1.000
_cell.angle_alpha   90.00
_cell.angle_beta   90.00
_cell.angle_gamma   90.00
#
_symmetry.space_group_name_H-M   'P 1'
#
loop_
_entity.id
_entity.type
_entity.pdbx_description
1 polymer ?
#
loop_
_entity_poly.entity_id
_entity_poly.type
_entity_poly.pdbx_seq_one_letter_code
_entity_poly.pdbx_strand_id
1 'polypeptide(L)'
;MGKTLLSSISTRAPKELEKQDIKSKTIAILQKLDELQNLLYAESKHAILVVIQGMDASGKDGVIRNVFGALNPQGVTVKSFKVPTAEELSHDFLWRVHSAA
;
A
#
# COMPACT_ATOMS: atom_id res chain seq x y z
N MET A 1 10.38 -15.91 17.92
CA MET A 1 10.02 -14.58 17.36
C MET A 1 10.86 -13.52 18.05
N GLY A 2 11.57 -12.68 17.30
CA GLY A 2 12.32 -11.55 17.88
C GLY A 2 11.37 -10.46 18.37
N LYS A 3 11.72 -9.78 19.46
CA LYS A 3 10.95 -8.63 19.97
C LYS A 3 11.26 -7.41 19.11
N THR A 4 10.28 -6.94 18.34
CA THR A 4 10.40 -5.65 17.62
C THR A 4 10.08 -4.51 18.59
N LEU A 5 11.04 -3.63 18.82
CA LEU A 5 10.85 -2.41 19.62
C LEU A 5 10.63 -1.24 18.67
N LEU A 6 9.43 -0.65 18.67
CA LEU A 6 9.16 0.51 17.80
C LEU A 6 10.02 1.72 18.18
N SER A 7 10.44 1.83 19.44
CA SER A 7 11.33 2.89 19.92
C SER A 7 12.72 2.87 19.30
N SER A 8 13.17 1.72 18.77
CA SER A 8 14.47 1.62 18.10
C SER A 8 14.42 1.96 16.61
N ILE A 9 13.24 2.25 16.05
CA ILE A 9 13.08 2.59 14.64
C ILE A 9 12.92 4.10 14.51
N SER A 10 13.83 4.75 13.77
CA SER A 10 13.75 6.19 13.51
C SER A 10 12.50 6.54 12.67
N THR A 11 11.78 7.58 13.07
CA THR A 11 10.67 8.18 12.30
C THR A 11 11.13 9.24 11.31
N ARG A 12 12.42 9.59 11.31
CA ARG A 12 13.02 10.55 10.38
C ARG A 12 13.64 9.82 9.19
N ALA A 13 13.60 10.48 8.03
CA ALA A 13 14.35 10.03 6.87
C ALA A 13 15.85 9.92 7.20
N PRO A 14 16.56 8.91 6.65
CA PRO A 14 18.02 8.81 6.77
C PRO A 14 18.71 10.07 6.27
N LYS A 15 19.79 10.48 6.94
CA LYS A 15 20.48 11.76 6.66
C LYS A 15 21.23 11.75 5.34
N GLU A 16 21.58 10.57 4.85
CA GLU A 16 22.36 10.35 3.64
C GLU A 16 21.52 10.48 2.36
N LEU A 17 20.20 10.65 2.49
CA LEU A 17 19.29 10.71 1.36
C LEU A 17 18.96 12.15 0.97
N GLU A 18 19.29 12.51 -0.26
CA GLU A 18 18.86 13.78 -0.84
C GLU A 18 17.45 13.67 -1.43
N LYS A 19 16.60 14.66 -1.11
CA LYS A 19 15.20 14.67 -1.52
C LYS A 19 15.01 14.69 -3.04
N GLN A 20 15.86 15.42 -3.77
CA GLN A 20 15.74 15.52 -5.23
C GLN A 20 16.07 14.17 -5.89
N ASP A 21 17.18 13.57 -5.50
CA ASP A 21 17.60 12.24 -5.98
C ASP A 21 16.55 11.17 -5.75
N ILE A 22 15.94 11.15 -4.55
CA ILE A 22 14.92 10.16 -4.22
C ILE A 22 13.66 10.34 -5.06
N LYS A 23 13.27 11.58 -5.36
CA LYS A 23 12.13 11.84 -6.26
C LYS A 23 12.41 11.30 -7.67
N SER A 24 13.60 11.55 -8.21
CA SER A 24 13.99 11.04 -9.53
C SER A 24 14.01 9.50 -9.56
N LYS A 25 14.58 8.87 -8.52
CA LYS A 25 14.56 7.40 -8.38
C LYS A 25 13.13 6.86 -8.27
N THR A 26 12.25 7.56 -7.55
CA THR A 26 10.85 7.16 -7.39
C THR A 26 10.13 7.14 -8.73
N ILE A 27 10.35 8.13 -9.60
CA ILE A 27 9.75 8.17 -10.94
C ILE A 27 10.17 6.94 -11.77
N ALA A 28 11.46 6.60 -11.78
CA ALA A 28 11.95 5.43 -12.49
C ALA A 28 11.36 4.11 -11.93
N ILE A 29 11.20 4.02 -10.61
CA ILE A 29 10.55 2.86 -9.96
C ILE A 29 9.08 2.77 -10.37
N LEU A 30 8.35 3.88 -10.42
CA LEU A 30 6.93 3.89 -10.80
C LEU A 30 6.72 3.46 -12.25
N GLN A 31 7.58 3.87 -13.18
CA GLN A 31 7.53 3.41 -14.57
C GLN A 31 7.69 1.89 -14.65
N LYS A 32 8.69 1.35 -13.95
CA LYS A 32 8.89 -0.10 -13.89
C LYS A 32 7.73 -0.83 -13.20
N LEU A 33 7.13 -0.22 -12.18
CA LEU A 33 5.99 -0.79 -11.47
C LEU A 33 4.75 -0.90 -12.38
N ASP A 34 4.51 0.09 -13.24
CA ASP A 34 3.42 0.05 -14.22
C ASP A 34 3.61 -1.08 -15.25
N GLU A 35 4.82 -1.23 -15.79
CA GLU A 35 5.15 -2.35 -16.69
C GLU A 35 4.89 -3.71 -16.02
N LEU A 36 5.36 -3.88 -14.78
CA LEU A 36 5.18 -5.13 -14.03
C LEU A 36 3.71 -5.38 -13.66
N GLN A 37 2.95 -4.33 -13.35
CA GLN A 37 1.52 -4.45 -13.06
C GLN A 37 0.74 -4.89 -14.30
N ASN A 38 1.06 -4.34 -15.47
CA ASN A 38 0.46 -4.78 -16.74
C ASN A 38 0.77 -6.25 -17.06
N LEU A 39 2.01 -6.71 -16.80
CA LEU A 39 2.38 -8.12 -16.94
C LEU A 39 1.62 -9.01 -15.96
N LEU A 40 1.53 -8.63 -14.68
CA LEU A 40 0.77 -9.35 -13.66
C LEU A 40 -0.70 -9.52 -14.08
N TYR A 41 -1.30 -8.43 -14.57
CA TYR A 41 -2.68 -8.42 -15.03
C TYR A 41 -2.88 -9.35 -16.23
N ALA A 42 -2.01 -9.24 -17.24
CA ALA A 42 -2.07 -10.08 -18.44
C ALA A 42 -1.82 -11.57 -18.14
N GLU A 43 -0.96 -11.89 -17.17
CA GLU A 43 -0.70 -13.27 -16.78
C GLU A 43 -1.88 -13.92 -16.07
N SER A 44 -2.62 -13.17 -15.24
CA SER A 44 -3.83 -13.64 -14.54
C SER A 44 -3.63 -14.91 -13.68
N LYS A 45 -2.42 -15.12 -13.15
CA LYS A 45 -2.09 -16.27 -12.27
C LYS A 45 -1.75 -15.88 -10.84
N HIS A 46 -1.30 -14.65 -10.65
CA HIS A 46 -0.82 -14.15 -9.37
C HIS A 46 -1.61 -12.91 -8.96
N ALA A 47 -1.71 -12.71 -7.65
CA ALA A 47 -2.30 -11.51 -7.07
C ALA A 47 -1.33 -10.93 -6.02
N ILE A 48 -1.39 -9.61 -5.83
CA ILE A 48 -0.58 -8.91 -4.84
C ILE A 48 -1.53 -8.16 -3.89
N LEU A 49 -1.44 -8.48 -2.60
CA LEU A 49 -2.12 -7.74 -1.54
C LEU A 49 -1.14 -6.80 -0.85
N VAL A 50 -1.41 -5.50 -0.88
CA VAL A 50 -0.63 -4.50 -0.13
C VAL A 50 -1.45 -3.96 1.03
N VAL A 51 -0.99 -4.18 2.26
CA VAL A 51 -1.62 -3.68 3.48
C VAL A 51 -0.90 -2.44 3.97
N ILE A 52 -1.61 -1.30 4.00
CA ILE A 52 -1.07 -0.02 4.48
C ILE A 52 -1.72 0.32 5.82
N GLN A 53 -0.90 0.38 6.88
CA GLN A 53 -1.34 0.72 8.23
C GLN A 53 -0.46 1.80 8.85
N GLY A 54 -1.07 2.64 9.69
CA GLY A 54 -0.40 3.76 10.33
C GLY A 54 -1.40 4.67 11.05
N MET A 55 -0.89 5.53 11.93
CA MET A 55 -1.71 6.49 12.66
C MET A 55 -2.39 7.51 11.74
N ASP A 56 -3.31 8.30 12.30
CA ASP A 56 -3.86 9.45 11.59
C ASP A 56 -2.75 10.42 11.17
N ALA A 57 -2.90 11.02 9.98
CA ALA A 57 -1.89 11.83 9.32
C ALA A 57 -0.53 11.15 9.03
N SER A 58 -0.42 9.81 9.13
CA SER A 58 0.83 9.09 8.81
C SER A 58 1.17 9.02 7.31
N GLY A 59 0.33 9.58 6.44
CA GLY A 59 0.57 9.64 4.99
C GLY A 59 0.01 8.47 4.17
N LYS A 60 -0.85 7.61 4.74
CA LYS A 60 -1.45 6.44 4.05
C LYS A 60 -2.07 6.82 2.69
N ASP A 61 -2.93 7.83 2.69
CA ASP A 61 -3.63 8.28 1.48
C ASP A 61 -2.66 8.87 0.44
N GLY A 62 -1.60 9.53 0.91
CA GLY A 62 -0.55 10.07 0.05
C GLY A 62 0.24 8.96 -0.66
N VAL A 63 0.54 7.86 0.04
CA VAL A 63 1.18 6.69 -0.57
C VAL A 63 0.26 6.07 -1.62
N ILE A 64 -1.03 5.87 -1.30
CA ILE A 64 -2.01 5.34 -2.27
C ILE A 64 -2.04 6.19 -3.53
N ARG A 65 -2.23 7.51 -3.37
CA ARG A 65 -2.32 8.44 -4.50
C ARG A 65 -1.05 8.51 -5.34
N ASN A 66 0.12 8.63 -4.70
CA ASN A 66 1.37 8.91 -5.42
C ASN A 66 2.01 7.65 -6.01
N VAL A 67 1.75 6.47 -5.43
CA VAL A 67 2.33 5.21 -5.92
C VAL A 67 1.34 4.48 -6.82
N PHE A 68 0.15 4.16 -6.31
CA PHE A 68 -0.82 3.34 -7.05
C PHE A 68 -1.61 4.15 -8.08
N GLY A 69 -1.70 5.47 -7.91
CA GLY A 69 -2.28 6.36 -8.92
C GLY A 69 -1.46 6.48 -10.21
N ALA A 70 -0.23 5.96 -10.23
CA ALA A 70 0.61 5.89 -11.43
C ALA A 70 0.40 4.61 -12.25
N LEU A 71 -0.42 3.67 -11.76
CA LEU A 71 -0.65 2.37 -12.38
C LEU A 71 -1.98 2.36 -13.15
N ASN A 72 -2.15 1.39 -14.06
CA ASN A 72 -3.41 1.19 -14.74
C ASN A 72 -4.54 0.87 -13.73
N PRO A 73 -5.60 1.70 -13.63
CA PRO A 73 -6.66 1.53 -12.64
C PRO A 73 -7.48 0.25 -12.85
N GLN A 74 -7.45 -0.36 -14.05
CA GLN A 74 -8.17 -1.62 -14.31
C GLN A 74 -7.56 -2.81 -13.56
N GLY A 75 -6.28 -2.74 -13.18
CA GLY A 75 -5.59 -3.82 -12.48
C GLY A 75 -5.25 -3.52 -11.02
N VAL A 76 -5.80 -2.43 -10.47
CA VAL A 76 -5.57 -2.03 -9.07
C VAL A 76 -6.90 -1.73 -8.40
N THR A 77 -7.17 -2.41 -7.28
CA THR A 77 -8.33 -2.15 -6.43
C THR A 77 -7.88 -1.62 -5.07
N VAL A 78 -8.53 -0.56 -4.59
CA VAL A 78 -8.24 0.04 -3.29
C VAL A 78 -9.45 -0.14 -2.38
N LYS A 79 -9.27 -0.85 -1.25
CA LYS A 79 -10.29 -0.98 -0.21
C LYS A 79 -9.87 -0.23 1.05
N SER A 80 -10.65 0.80 1.41
CA SER A 80 -10.49 1.54 2.66
C SER A 80 -11.43 1.00 3.73
N PHE A 81 -10.86 0.45 4.80
CA PHE A 81 -11.61 -0.07 5.94
C PHE A 81 -11.86 1.02 6.98
N LYS A 82 -13.14 1.37 7.19
CA LYS A 82 -13.60 2.34 8.22
C LYS A 82 -14.23 1.60 9.40
N VAL A 83 -14.89 2.36 10.29
CA VAL A 83 -15.71 1.80 11.36
C VAL A 83 -16.67 0.75 10.77
N PRO A 84 -16.72 -0.47 11.34
CA PRO A 84 -17.58 -1.51 10.80
C PRO A 84 -19.06 -1.15 10.79
N THR A 85 -19.78 -1.60 9.76
CA THR A 85 -21.25 -1.49 9.72
C THR A 85 -21.91 -2.53 10.64
N ALA A 86 -23.21 -2.39 10.89
CA ALA A 86 -23.96 -3.38 11.68
C ALA A 86 -23.93 -4.80 11.06
N GLU A 87 -23.92 -4.88 9.73
CA GLU A 87 -23.75 -6.14 9.00
C GLU A 87 -22.34 -6.70 9.16
N GLU A 88 -21.30 -5.88 8.99
CA GLU A 88 -19.93 -6.35 9.19
C GLU A 88 -19.67 -6.85 10.62
N LEU A 89 -20.36 -6.29 11.62
CA LEU A 89 -20.30 -6.71 13.02
C LEU A 89 -21.10 -7.98 13.33
N SER A 90 -22.03 -8.40 12.46
CA SER A 90 -22.78 -9.65 12.65
C SER A 90 -21.98 -10.89 12.18
N HIS A 91 -20.86 -10.67 11.50
CA HIS A 91 -19.91 -11.69 11.06
C HIS A 91 -18.61 -11.65 11.87
N ASP A 92 -17.71 -12.61 11.64
CA ASP A 92 -16.37 -12.55 12.20
C ASP A 92 -15.55 -11.40 11.57
N PHE A 93 -14.50 -10.95 12.27
CA PHE A 93 -13.74 -9.76 11.85
C PHE A 93 -13.00 -9.91 10.51
N LEU A 94 -12.73 -11.15 10.05
CA LEU A 94 -12.09 -11.40 8.76
C LEU A 94 -13.07 -11.42 7.60
N TRP A 95 -14.36 -11.68 7.86
CA TRP A 95 -15.40 -11.74 6.84
C TRP A 95 -15.35 -10.53 5.89
N ARG A 96 -15.34 -9.31 6.44
CA ARG A 96 -15.32 -8.09 5.62
C ARG A 96 -14.02 -7.89 4.83
N VAL A 97 -12.93 -8.50 5.30
CA VAL A 97 -11.61 -8.42 4.66
C VAL A 97 -11.52 -9.41 3.51
N HIS A 98 -11.95 -10.66 3.73
CA HIS A 98 -12.01 -11.67 2.69
C HIS A 98 -13.00 -11.33 1.59
N SER A 99 -14.16 -10.76 1.93
CA SER A 99 -15.17 -10.34 0.94
C SER A 99 -14.74 -9.14 0.08
N ALA A 100 -13.64 -8.48 0.44
CA ALA A 100 -13.09 -7.35 -0.32
C ALA A 100 -11.91 -7.73 -1.21
N ALA A 101 -11.46 -8.99 -1.16
CA ALA A 101 -10.38 -9.54 -1.97
C ALA A 101 -10.88 -10.03 -3.33
#